data_AF-A0AAV5TCY6-F1
#
_entry.id   AF-A0AAV5TCY6-F1
#
_cell.length_a   1.000
_cell.length_b   1.000
_cell.length_c   1.000
_cell.angle_alpha   90.00
_cell.angle_beta   90.00
_cell.angle_gamma   90.00
#
_symmetry.space_group_name_H-M   'P 1'
#
loop_
_entity.id
_entity.type
_entity.pdbx_description
1 polymer ?
#
loop_
_entity_poly.entity_id
_entity_poly.type
_entity_poly.pdbx_seq_one_letter_code
_entity_poly.pdbx_strand_id
1 'polypeptide(L)'
;MPKLGTSKRSNRECLVCGTTTKTAHMGVDVCRACTVFYRRASGTKKPYACRAGTKGCVAGKGLNCKKCRLHHIDHILEKSGAKDQLITIPEEKTVSFQPMVEITQSSEIRMNSSIIPISNVFLNCGDDMCAQPVLWRVKTAYE
;
A
#
# COMPACT_ATOMS: atom_id res chain seq x y z
N MET A 1 -6.62 32.76 23.67
CA MET A 1 -6.10 31.66 22.82
C MET A 1 -5.43 32.27 21.59
N PRO A 2 -4.12 32.04 21.35
CA PRO A 2 -3.46 32.53 20.15
C PRO A 2 -3.94 31.73 18.93
N LYS A 3 -4.36 32.43 17.86
CA LYS A 3 -4.77 31.78 16.61
C LYS A 3 -3.53 31.30 15.86
N LEU A 4 -3.40 29.98 15.70
CA LEU A 4 -2.31 29.38 14.93
C LEU A 4 -2.34 29.91 13.50
N GLY A 5 -1.21 30.43 13.02
CA GLY A 5 -1.17 31.36 11.89
C GLY A 5 -1.71 30.80 10.57
N THR A 6 -2.50 31.61 9.86
CA THR A 6 -2.91 31.33 8.48
C THR A 6 -1.71 31.43 7.55
N SER A 7 -0.99 30.31 7.39
CA SER A 7 0.12 30.18 6.44
C SER A 7 -0.31 30.67 5.05
N LYS A 8 0.44 31.66 4.53
CA LYS A 8 0.29 32.16 3.16
C LYS A 8 0.29 30.97 2.21
N ARG A 9 -0.78 30.81 1.41
CA ARG A 9 -0.92 29.70 0.45
C ARG A 9 0.09 29.86 -0.70
N SER A 10 1.35 29.49 -0.46
CA SER A 10 2.31 29.32 -1.55
C SER A 10 1.84 28.15 -2.41
N ASN A 11 1.71 28.40 -3.72
CA ASN A 11 1.55 27.32 -4.68
C ASN A 11 2.90 26.61 -4.78
N ARG A 12 2.96 25.33 -4.41
CA ARG A 12 4.21 24.54 -4.40
C ARG A 12 4.13 23.51 -5.51
N GLU A 13 5.25 23.17 -6.13
CA GLU A 13 5.29 22.09 -7.10
C GLU A 13 5.85 20.82 -6.47
N CYS A 14 5.24 19.67 -6.77
CA CYS A 14 5.76 18.37 -6.35
C CYS A 14 7.13 18.11 -6.97
N LEU A 15 8.17 17.95 -6.15
CA LEU A 15 9.55 17.72 -6.59
C LEU A 15 9.73 16.49 -7.50
N VAL A 16 8.77 15.57 -7.51
CA VAL A 16 8.81 14.30 -8.27
C VAL A 16 8.08 14.40 -9.61
N CYS A 17 6.89 15.01 -9.64
CA CYS A 17 6.00 15.00 -10.81
C CYS A 17 5.54 16.38 -11.28
N GLY A 18 6.05 17.47 -10.70
CA GLY A 18 5.72 18.86 -11.03
C GLY A 18 4.26 19.25 -10.85
N THR A 19 3.43 18.41 -10.22
CA THR A 19 2.01 18.73 -9.94
C THR A 19 1.93 19.77 -8.83
N THR A 20 1.16 20.83 -9.05
CA THR A 20 0.87 21.86 -8.04
C THR A 20 0.18 21.27 -6.81
N THR A 21 0.74 21.51 -5.62
CA THR A 21 0.19 21.10 -4.33
C THR A 21 0.01 22.30 -3.41
N LYS A 22 -1.04 22.26 -2.59
CA LYS A 22 -1.34 23.28 -1.57
C LYS A 22 -0.68 22.97 -0.22
N THR A 23 -0.19 21.74 -0.06
CA THR A 23 0.35 21.20 1.20
C THR A 23 1.53 20.27 0.91
N ALA A 24 2.54 20.31 1.78
CA ALA A 24 3.58 19.29 1.85
C ALA A 24 3.02 17.97 2.42
N HIS A 25 3.68 16.86 2.11
CA HIS A 25 3.37 15.53 2.65
C HIS A 25 4.69 14.78 2.92
N MET A 26 4.73 13.95 3.97
CA MET A 26 5.95 13.22 4.35
C MET A 26 7.12 14.16 4.73
N GLY A 27 6.81 15.35 5.25
CA GLY A 27 7.81 16.39 5.57
C GLY A 27 8.38 17.15 4.36
N VAL A 28 8.02 16.76 3.13
CA VAL A 28 8.62 17.28 1.89
C VAL A 28 7.55 17.79 0.90
N ASP A 29 7.95 18.59 -0.09
CA ASP A 29 7.04 19.09 -1.13
C ASP A 29 6.75 18.00 -2.19
N VAL A 30 5.92 17.03 -1.79
CA VAL A 30 5.43 15.91 -2.59
C VAL A 30 3.90 15.94 -2.60
N CYS A 31 3.28 15.77 -3.78
CA CYS A 31 1.82 15.78 -3.90
C CYS A 31 1.17 14.50 -3.35
N ARG A 32 -0.12 14.60 -2.99
CA ARG A 32 -0.90 13.50 -2.41
C ARG A 32 -0.83 12.20 -3.23
N ALA A 33 -0.84 12.30 -4.56
CA ALA A 33 -0.76 11.16 -5.45
C ALA A 33 0.60 10.43 -5.35
N CYS A 34 1.72 11.15 -5.24
CA CYS A 34 3.04 10.57 -5.07
C CYS A 34 3.19 9.93 -3.67
N THR A 35 2.67 10.55 -2.61
CA THR A 35 2.63 9.95 -1.25
C THR A 35 1.84 8.64 -1.21
N VAL A 36 0.65 8.60 -1.85
CA VAL A 36 -0.17 7.37 -1.91
C VAL A 36 0.51 6.29 -2.78
N PHE A 37 1.15 6.69 -3.89
CA PHE A 37 1.96 5.78 -4.70
C PHE A 37 3.12 5.19 -3.89
N TYR A 38 3.88 6.03 -3.18
CA TYR A 38 5.01 5.60 -2.35
C TYR A 38 4.59 4.57 -1.31
N ARG A 39 3.53 4.84 -0.53
CA ARG A 39 3.02 3.91 0.49
C ARG A 39 2.54 2.56 -0.04
N ARG A 40 2.25 2.45 -1.34
CA ARG A 40 1.91 1.18 -2.03
C ARG A 40 3.14 0.50 -2.63
N ALA A 41 4.13 1.28 -3.05
CA ALA A 41 5.35 0.82 -3.71
C ALA A 41 6.40 0.35 -2.70
N SER A 42 6.59 1.09 -1.61
CA SER A 42 7.47 0.75 -0.50
C SER A 42 6.97 -0.54 0.17
N GLY A 43 7.80 -1.59 0.15
CA GLY A 43 7.43 -2.94 0.60
C GLY A 43 6.94 -3.90 -0.50
N THR A 44 6.83 -3.47 -1.76
CA THR A 44 6.55 -4.38 -2.89
C THR A 44 7.82 -5.17 -3.24
N LYS A 45 7.79 -6.51 -3.08
CA LYS A 45 8.93 -7.40 -3.41
C LYS A 45 9.36 -7.37 -4.88
N LYS A 46 8.44 -7.04 -5.80
CA LYS A 46 8.71 -7.01 -7.25
C LYS A 46 9.16 -5.60 -7.69
N PRO A 47 10.40 -5.40 -8.18
CA PRO A 47 10.84 -4.10 -8.64
C PRO A 47 10.10 -3.67 -9.92
N TYR A 48 9.79 -2.37 -10.01
CA TYR A 48 9.19 -1.80 -11.23
C TYR A 48 10.21 -1.77 -12.37
N ALA A 49 9.76 -2.15 -13.58
CA ALA A 49 10.53 -1.92 -14.81
C ALA A 49 10.54 -0.43 -15.20
N CYS A 50 11.63 0.03 -15.82
CA CYS A 50 11.69 1.36 -16.42
C CYS A 50 11.21 1.28 -17.87
N ARG A 51 10.16 2.03 -18.23
CA ARG A 51 9.59 2.01 -19.60
C ARG A 51 10.57 2.53 -20.66
N ALA A 52 11.47 3.44 -20.29
CA ALA A 52 12.45 4.04 -21.19
C ALA A 52 13.78 3.27 -21.29
N GLY A 53 13.97 2.18 -20.54
CA GLY A 53 15.25 1.45 -20.46
C GLY A 53 16.38 2.18 -19.71
N THR A 54 16.44 3.51 -19.79
CA THR A 54 17.51 4.36 -19.22
C THR A 54 17.66 4.31 -17.70
N LYS A 55 16.66 3.80 -16.97
CA LYS A 55 16.58 3.74 -15.49
C LYS A 55 16.61 5.11 -14.76
N GLY A 56 16.92 6.22 -15.45
CA GLY A 56 17.00 7.58 -14.91
C GLY A 56 16.10 8.59 -15.63
N CYS A 57 14.78 8.35 -15.68
CA CYS A 57 13.84 9.35 -16.20
C CYS A 57 13.85 10.62 -15.33
N VAL A 58 13.90 11.80 -15.96
CA VAL A 58 13.95 13.11 -15.29
C VAL A 58 12.70 13.34 -14.44
N ALA A 59 12.86 13.95 -13.25
CA ALA A 59 11.76 14.34 -12.38
C ALA A 59 11.02 15.58 -12.91
N GLY A 60 9.72 15.69 -12.65
CA GLY A 60 8.91 16.84 -13.06
C GLY A 60 7.66 16.48 -13.87
N LYS A 61 7.12 17.47 -14.57
CA LYS A 61 5.83 17.39 -15.27
C LYS A 61 5.91 16.31 -16.36
N GLY A 62 5.05 15.30 -16.27
CA GLY A 62 5.02 14.16 -17.20
C GLY A 62 5.74 12.88 -16.75
N LEU A 63 6.43 12.85 -15.60
CA LEU A 63 7.07 11.62 -15.09
C LEU A 63 6.04 10.51 -14.86
N ASN A 64 5.94 9.56 -15.79
CA ASN A 64 5.00 8.45 -15.80
C ASN A 64 5.66 7.08 -15.46
N CYS A 65 6.99 7.01 -15.46
CA CYS A 65 7.76 5.81 -15.16
C CYS A 65 7.66 5.44 -13.67
N LYS A 66 6.99 4.32 -13.33
CA LYS A 66 6.83 3.85 -11.94
C LYS A 66 8.16 3.65 -11.23
N LYS A 67 9.17 3.06 -11.90
CA LYS A 67 10.51 2.83 -11.33
C LYS A 67 11.17 4.14 -10.91
N CYS A 68 11.30 5.08 -11.84
CA CYS A 68 11.98 6.34 -11.57
C CYS A 68 11.17 7.24 -10.63
N ARG A 69 9.83 7.16 -10.65
CA ARG A 69 8.97 7.85 -9.67
C ARG A 69 9.21 7.34 -8.24
N LEU A 70 9.39 6.04 -8.04
CA LEU A 70 9.74 5.49 -6.72
C LEU A 70 11.13 5.99 -6.29
N HIS A 71 12.14 5.75 -7.13
CA HIS A 71 13.52 6.18 -6.89
C HIS A 71 13.66 7.67 -6.55
N HIS A 72 12.95 8.56 -7.24
CA HIS A 72 12.97 10.00 -6.93
C HIS A 72 12.34 10.31 -5.56
N ILE A 73 11.31 9.58 -5.13
CA ILE A 73 10.73 9.75 -3.80
C ILE A 73 11.71 9.24 -2.73
N ASP A 74 12.26 8.03 -2.89
CA ASP A 74 13.26 7.47 -1.97
C ASP A 74 14.43 8.45 -1.78
N HIS A 75 15.02 8.91 -2.89
CA HIS A 75 16.16 9.83 -2.91
C HIS A 75 15.88 11.17 -2.22
N ILE A 76 14.65 11.70 -2.33
CA ILE A 76 14.23 12.93 -1.64
C ILE A 76 14.14 12.69 -0.13
N LEU A 77 13.54 11.56 0.30
CA LEU A 77 13.37 11.26 1.72
C LEU A 77 14.71 10.99 2.42
N GLU A 78 15.62 10.29 1.74
CA GLU A 78 16.99 10.05 2.18
C GLU A 78 17.76 11.36 2.39
N LYS A 79 17.71 12.26 1.41
CA LYS A 79 18.36 13.58 1.51
C LYS A 79 17.70 14.52 2.52
N SER A 80 16.43 14.32 2.82
CA SER A 80 15.67 15.15 3.78
C SER A 80 15.78 14.65 5.22
N GLY A 81 16.51 13.55 5.48
CA GLY A 81 16.66 12.96 6.81
C GLY A 81 15.38 12.35 7.39
N ALA A 82 14.31 12.23 6.59
CA ALA A 82 12.97 11.87 7.05
C ALA A 82 12.75 10.34 7.14
N LYS A 83 13.75 9.60 7.63
CA LYS A 83 13.66 8.14 7.85
C LYS A 83 13.16 7.84 9.27
N ASP A 84 11.86 8.03 9.48
CA ASP A 84 11.16 7.18 10.46
C ASP A 84 11.24 5.73 9.98
N GLN A 85 11.57 4.83 10.91
CA GLN A 85 12.06 3.48 10.65
C GLN A 85 11.14 2.64 9.73
N LEU A 86 11.45 2.58 8.43
CA LEU A 86 10.97 1.51 7.56
C LEU A 86 11.98 0.38 7.54
N ILE A 87 11.50 -0.79 7.94
CA ILE A 87 12.24 -2.05 7.99
C ILE A 87 12.75 -2.41 6.59
N THR A 88 14.07 -2.39 6.41
CA THR A 88 14.71 -3.17 5.35
C THR A 88 14.41 -4.64 5.63
N ILE A 89 13.58 -5.28 4.80
CA ILE A 89 13.59 -6.74 4.71
C ILE A 89 14.81 -7.08 3.84
N PRO A 90 15.89 -7.66 4.37
CA PRO A 90 17.05 -7.99 3.56
C PRO A 90 16.68 -9.08 2.55
N GLU A 91 17.37 -9.09 1.42
CA GLU A 91 17.29 -10.20 0.47
C GLU A 91 17.70 -11.52 1.16
N GLU A 92 16.85 -12.51 0.97
CA GLU A 92 17.16 -13.93 0.83
C GLU A 92 18.48 -14.44 1.46
N LYS A 93 18.37 -14.98 2.68
CA LYS A 93 19.09 -16.20 3.02
C LYS A 93 18.11 -17.34 3.25
N THR A 94 18.02 -18.21 2.25
CA THR A 94 17.48 -19.56 2.38
C THR A 94 18.31 -20.32 3.42
N VAL A 95 17.71 -20.63 4.57
CA VAL A 95 18.24 -21.66 5.46
C VAL A 95 17.32 -22.87 5.34
N SER A 96 17.85 -23.91 4.71
CA SER A 96 17.20 -25.21 4.58
C SER A 96 17.05 -25.88 5.94
N PHE A 97 15.83 -26.27 6.31
CA PHE A 97 15.59 -27.17 7.45
C PHE A 97 14.54 -28.22 7.10
N GLN A 98 14.99 -29.44 6.89
CA GLN A 98 14.25 -30.70 6.99
C GLN A 98 15.27 -31.83 7.22
N PRO A 99 14.89 -32.96 7.85
CA PRO A 99 14.01 -33.12 9.01
C PRO A 99 14.73 -33.95 10.10
N MET A 100 14.02 -34.48 11.11
CA MET A 100 14.09 -35.86 11.66
C MET A 100 13.27 -35.92 12.97
N VAL A 101 12.92 -37.13 13.43
CA VAL A 101 11.83 -37.44 14.39
C VAL A 101 12.41 -38.06 15.68
N GLU A 102 11.67 -38.10 16.80
CA GLU A 102 11.23 -39.37 17.46
C GLU A 102 10.50 -39.19 18.82
N ILE A 103 9.20 -39.53 18.80
CA ILE A 103 8.34 -40.23 19.79
C ILE A 103 8.66 -40.17 21.32
N THR A 104 7.71 -39.64 22.10
CA THR A 104 7.14 -40.22 23.37
C THR A 104 6.04 -39.28 23.93
N GLN A 105 4.97 -39.70 24.64
CA GLN A 105 4.42 -41.06 24.84
C GLN A 105 2.85 -41.06 24.93
N SER A 106 2.24 -41.24 26.12
CA SER A 106 0.84 -41.68 26.30
C SER A 106 0.14 -41.23 27.61
N SER A 107 -1.12 -40.80 27.54
CA SER A 107 -2.22 -41.27 28.42
C SER A 107 -3.59 -40.87 27.84
N GLU A 108 -4.59 -41.73 27.99
CA GLU A 108 -5.91 -41.60 27.35
C GLU A 108 -6.97 -41.00 28.28
N ILE A 109 -7.84 -40.13 27.76
CA ILE A 109 -9.24 -40.02 28.20
C ILE A 109 -10.15 -40.00 26.97
N ARG A 110 -11.29 -40.68 27.08
CA ARG A 110 -12.16 -41.16 26.00
C ARG A 110 -13.47 -40.37 25.95
N MET A 111 -14.21 -40.49 24.83
CA MET A 111 -15.65 -40.17 24.66
C MET A 111 -16.04 -38.68 24.47
N ASN A 112 -17.05 -38.29 23.67
CA ASN A 112 -17.82 -39.01 22.63
C ASN A 112 -18.53 -38.01 21.68
N SER A 113 -18.69 -38.41 20.41
CA SER A 113 -19.67 -38.01 19.38
C SER A 113 -20.44 -36.68 19.47
N SER A 114 -20.36 -35.91 18.37
CA SER A 114 -21.55 -35.44 17.64
C SER A 114 -21.23 -35.29 16.16
N ILE A 115 -22.00 -35.96 15.30
CA ILE A 115 -21.85 -35.97 13.83
C ILE A 115 -22.84 -34.95 13.23
N ILE A 116 -22.36 -34.05 12.36
CA ILE A 116 -23.14 -33.56 11.23
C ILE A 116 -22.20 -33.35 10.02
N PRO A 117 -22.40 -34.04 8.88
CA PRO A 117 -21.74 -33.70 7.62
C PRO A 117 -22.59 -32.68 6.87
N ILE A 118 -22.00 -31.55 6.43
CA ILE A 118 -22.67 -30.61 5.52
C ILE A 118 -21.75 -30.26 4.36
N SER A 119 -21.70 -31.16 3.39
CA SER A 119 -21.77 -30.73 1.99
C SER A 119 -23.05 -29.89 1.81
N ASN A 120 -22.93 -28.72 1.19
CA ASN A 120 -23.98 -27.72 0.90
C ASN A 120 -24.29 -26.70 2.01
N VAL A 121 -23.55 -25.58 1.96
CA VAL A 121 -24.23 -24.27 1.93
C VAL A 121 -23.99 -23.66 0.55
N PHE A 122 -24.95 -23.86 -0.34
CA PHE A 122 -25.09 -23.04 -1.54
C PHE A 122 -25.37 -21.60 -1.10
N LEU A 123 -24.57 -20.63 -1.56
CA LEU A 123 -25.10 -19.27 -1.69
C LEU A 123 -25.95 -19.26 -2.97
N ASN A 124 -27.26 -19.39 -2.79
CA ASN A 124 -28.22 -19.23 -3.89
C ASN A 124 -28.14 -17.78 -4.39
N CYS A 125 -27.52 -17.57 -5.55
CA CYS A 125 -27.81 -16.43 -6.38
C CYS A 125 -29.17 -16.65 -7.04
N GLY A 126 -30.24 -16.30 -6.31
CA GLY A 126 -31.57 -16.16 -6.89
C GLY A 126 -31.66 -14.86 -7.70
N ASP A 127 -31.68 -15.05 -9.01
CA ASP A 127 -32.27 -14.26 -10.10
C ASP A 127 -32.65 -12.78 -9.92
N ASP A 128 -32.30 -12.00 -10.95
CA ASP A 128 -32.88 -10.72 -11.36
C ASP A 128 -33.02 -9.56 -10.35
N MET A 129 -31.94 -8.77 -10.20
CA MET A 129 -32.00 -7.31 -10.46
C MET A 129 -30.59 -6.72 -10.60
N CYS A 130 -30.39 -5.91 -11.65
CA CYS A 130 -29.09 -5.34 -12.00
C CYS A 130 -28.48 -4.43 -10.93
N ALA A 131 -27.15 -4.51 -10.82
CA ALA A 131 -26.34 -3.69 -9.91
C ALA A 131 -26.59 -2.18 -10.10
N GLN A 132 -26.88 -1.47 -9.00
CA GLN A 132 -26.82 -0.01 -8.96
C GLN A 132 -25.52 0.48 -8.29
N PRO A 133 -24.76 1.41 -8.91
CA PRO A 133 -23.51 1.89 -8.36
C PRO A 133 -23.74 2.71 -7.09
N VAL A 134 -22.75 2.67 -6.18
CA VAL A 134 -22.76 3.25 -4.82
C VAL A 134 -23.22 4.73 -4.76
N LEU A 135 -23.11 5.46 -5.87
CA LEU A 135 -23.60 6.83 -6.08
C LEU A 135 -25.06 7.09 -5.67
N TRP A 136 -25.98 6.13 -5.79
CA TRP A 136 -27.39 6.36 -5.44
C TRP A 136 -27.62 6.63 -3.94
N ARG A 137 -26.86 5.95 -3.06
CA ARG A 137 -26.98 6.08 -1.59
C ARG A 137 -26.48 7.42 -1.04
N VAL A 138 -25.85 8.26 -1.87
CA VAL A 138 -25.31 9.57 -1.48
C VAL A 138 -26.26 10.71 -1.84
N LYS A 139 -27.20 10.51 -2.77
CA LYS A 139 -28.14 11.56 -3.19
C LYS A 139 -29.24 11.84 -2.18
N THR A 140 -29.80 10.80 -1.56
CA THR A 140 -30.86 10.89 -0.53
C THR A 140 -30.39 11.46 0.82
N ALA A 141 -29.20 12.05 0.88
CA ALA A 141 -28.65 12.72 2.07
C ALA A 141 -28.60 14.26 1.93
N TYR A 142 -29.15 14.78 0.82
CA TYR A 142 -29.16 16.21 0.47
C TYR A 142 -30.55 16.71 0.01
N GLU A 143 -31.60 15.93 0.26
CA GLU A 143 -33.02 16.30 0.09
C GLU A 143 -33.70 16.34 1.46
#